data_AF-A0A4Y9JE99-F1
#
_entry.id   AF-A0A4Y9JE99-F1
#
_cell.length_a   1.000
_cell.length_b   1.000
_cell.length_c   1.000
_cell.angle_alpha   90.00
_cell.angle_beta   90.00
_cell.angle_gamma   90.00
#
_symmetry.space_group_name_H-M   'P 1'
#
loop_
_entity.id
_entity.type
_entity.pdbx_description
1 polymer ?
#
loop_
_entity_poly.entity_id
_entity_poly.type
_entity_poly.pdbx_seq_one_letter_code
_entity_poly.pdbx_strand_id
1 'polypeptide(L)'
;MLARIRLHKSGIGHWLPKVVELFRFSEEDIRQRLVDVGLSYDEELLVVGIDDWELEKNMSLSEAYALKTLIQQEYAGDEFVVVHLLKNCHLSVSDVINRRYSFLSRDEEEAMIALSREYDSEILMKMFYRANNWVSLIVAFVDAGEILNTSRGFFKKIS
;
A
#
# COMPACT_ATOMS: atom_id res chain seq x y z
N MET A 1 -5.38 8.43 -7.69
CA MET A 1 -5.10 7.15 -8.35
C MET A 1 -5.47 7.14 -9.85
N LEU A 2 -4.52 7.50 -10.70
CA LEU A 2 -4.59 7.47 -12.18
C LEU A 2 -3.95 6.18 -12.70
N ALA A 3 -4.75 5.16 -13.01
CA ALA A 3 -4.28 3.82 -13.36
C ALA A 3 -4.11 3.63 -14.88
N ARG A 4 -2.97 3.06 -15.28
CA ARG A 4 -2.74 2.59 -16.64
C ARG A 4 -3.23 1.14 -16.76
N ILE A 5 -4.26 0.93 -17.57
CA ILE A 5 -4.91 -0.37 -17.73
C ILE A 5 -4.62 -0.94 -19.13
N ARG A 6 -4.30 -2.22 -19.20
CA ARG A 6 -4.16 -2.99 -20.43
C ARG A 6 -5.17 -4.13 -20.48
N LEU A 7 -5.65 -4.42 -21.67
CA LEU A 7 -6.38 -5.65 -21.96
C LEU A 7 -5.38 -6.78 -22.14
N HIS A 8 -5.58 -7.89 -21.43
CA HIS A 8 -4.77 -9.08 -21.59
C HIS A 8 -5.47 -10.05 -22.55
N LYS A 9 -5.24 -9.87 -23.86
CA LYS A 9 -5.72 -10.81 -24.88
C LYS A 9 -4.58 -11.67 -25.41
N SER A 10 -4.60 -12.97 -25.12
CA SER A 10 -3.76 -13.98 -25.79
C SER A 10 -2.25 -13.62 -25.85
N GLY A 11 -1.71 -12.99 -24.80
CA GLY A 11 -0.30 -12.57 -24.74
C GLY A 11 0.05 -11.27 -25.48
N ILE A 12 -0.91 -10.62 -26.16
CA ILE A 12 -0.73 -9.31 -26.81
C ILE A 12 -1.50 -8.27 -26.00
N GLY A 13 -0.78 -7.50 -25.20
CA GLY A 13 -1.36 -6.40 -24.42
C GLY A 13 -1.63 -5.19 -25.31
N HIS A 14 -2.91 -4.89 -25.58
CA HIS A 14 -3.29 -3.60 -26.16
C HIS A 14 -3.51 -2.59 -25.04
N TRP A 15 -2.85 -1.44 -25.17
CA TRP A 15 -3.08 -0.30 -24.28
C TRP A 15 -4.49 0.24 -24.48
N LEU A 16 -5.22 0.44 -23.39
CA LEU A 16 -6.36 1.33 -23.46
C LEU A 16 -5.81 2.76 -23.64
N PRO A 17 -6.34 3.55 -24.60
CA PRO A 17 -5.73 4.82 -25.03
C PRO A 17 -5.77 5.93 -23.96
N LYS A 18 -6.30 5.67 -22.76
CA LYS A 18 -6.39 6.64 -21.66
C LYS A 18 -6.10 5.97 -20.32
N VAL A 19 -5.39 6.70 -19.48
CA VAL A 19 -5.28 6.45 -18.04
C VAL A 19 -6.67 6.60 -17.41
N VAL A 20 -7.01 5.75 -16.44
CA VAL A 20 -8.32 5.72 -15.80
C VAL A 20 -8.21 6.24 -14.38
N GLU A 21 -9.06 7.21 -14.03
CA GLU A 21 -9.12 7.78 -12.69
C GLU A 21 -9.97 6.89 -11.77
N LEU A 22 -9.32 5.99 -11.02
CA LEU A 22 -10.01 4.96 -10.23
C LEU A 22 -10.81 5.53 -9.07
N PHE A 23 -10.51 6.73 -8.58
CA PHE A 23 -11.36 7.37 -7.56
C PHE A 23 -12.72 7.81 -8.12
N ARG A 24 -12.78 8.15 -9.41
CA ARG A 24 -13.97 8.67 -10.07
C ARG A 24 -14.86 7.59 -10.63
N PHE A 25 -14.27 6.53 -11.18
CA PHE A 25 -15.01 5.44 -11.83
C PHE A 25 -15.00 4.19 -10.94
N SER A 26 -16.10 3.43 -10.97
CA SER A 26 -16.20 2.11 -10.35
C SER A 26 -15.67 1.02 -11.29
N GLU A 27 -15.44 -0.18 -10.77
CA GLU A 27 -15.08 -1.32 -11.62
C GLU A 27 -16.17 -1.57 -12.67
N GLU A 28 -17.44 -1.48 -12.26
CA GLU A 28 -18.60 -1.62 -13.14
C GLU A 28 -18.57 -0.61 -14.29
N ASP A 29 -18.26 0.66 -14.03
CA ASP A 29 -18.18 1.69 -15.08
C ASP A 29 -17.12 1.34 -16.13
N ILE A 30 -15.96 0.82 -15.69
CA ILE A 30 -14.89 0.37 -16.59
C ILE A 30 -15.34 -0.84 -17.41
N ARG A 31 -15.98 -1.81 -16.76
CA ARG A 31 -16.45 -3.06 -17.39
C ARG A 31 -17.55 -2.79 -18.41
N GLN A 32 -18.54 -1.96 -18.07
CA GLN A 32 -19.59 -1.53 -18.98
C GLN A 32 -19.00 -0.81 -20.20
N ARG A 33 -17.95 -0.01 -19.99
CA ARG A 33 -17.27 0.66 -21.10
C ARG A 33 -16.59 -0.30 -22.07
N LEU A 34 -16.10 -1.45 -21.61
CA LEU A 34 -15.59 -2.51 -22.50
C LEU A 34 -16.71 -3.07 -23.39
N VAL A 35 -17.87 -3.33 -22.80
CA VAL A 35 -19.05 -3.82 -23.53
C VAL A 35 -19.49 -2.82 -24.60
N ASP A 36 -19.52 -1.52 -24.28
CA ASP A 36 -19.88 -0.46 -25.23
C ASP A 36 -18.98 -0.41 -26.48
N VAL A 37 -17.72 -0.84 -26.35
CA VAL A 37 -16.75 -0.89 -27.46
C VAL A 37 -16.64 -2.28 -28.10
N GLY A 38 -17.56 -3.19 -27.75
CA GLY A 38 -17.67 -4.52 -28.35
C GLY A 38 -16.75 -5.60 -27.75
N LEU A 39 -16.23 -5.39 -26.54
CA LEU A 39 -15.42 -6.36 -25.81
C LEU A 39 -16.26 -7.12 -24.76
N SER A 40 -15.76 -8.26 -24.27
CA SER A 40 -16.44 -8.99 -23.19
C SER A 40 -16.37 -8.20 -21.88
N TYR A 41 -17.40 -8.31 -21.05
CA TYR A 41 -17.40 -7.77 -19.69
C TYR A 41 -16.29 -8.42 -18.84
N ASP A 42 -16.09 -9.73 -19.03
CA ASP A 42 -15.14 -10.56 -18.29
C ASP A 42 -13.72 -10.55 -18.88
N GLU A 43 -13.39 -9.61 -19.78
CA GLU A 43 -12.01 -9.50 -20.29
C GLU A 43 -11.03 -9.32 -19.12
N GLU A 44 -9.88 -9.98 -19.22
CA GLU A 44 -8.84 -9.85 -18.21
C GLU A 44 -8.18 -8.47 -18.33
N LEU A 45 -8.31 -7.68 -17.25
CA LEU A 45 -7.76 -6.33 -17.15
C LEU A 45 -6.57 -6.33 -16.20
N LEU A 46 -5.44 -5.82 -16.70
CA LEU A 46 -4.22 -5.67 -15.93
C LEU A 46 -3.93 -4.19 -15.74
N VAL A 47 -3.80 -3.76 -14.49
CA VAL A 47 -3.23 -2.45 -14.16
C VAL A 47 -1.72 -2.60 -14.18
N VAL A 48 -1.04 -1.87 -15.06
CA VAL A 48 0.43 -1.95 -15.20
C VAL A 48 1.16 -0.89 -14.38
N GLY A 49 0.43 0.08 -13.85
CA GLY A 49 0.97 1.09 -12.98
C GLY A 49 -0.01 2.22 -12.69
N ILE A 50 0.44 3.15 -11.86
CA ILE A 50 -0.34 4.28 -11.36
C ILE A 50 0.49 5.55 -11.53
N ASP A 51 0.01 6.45 -12.39
CA ASP A 51 0.79 7.57 -12.94
C ASP A 51 1.03 8.68 -11.93
N ASP A 52 -0.01 9.05 -11.17
CA ASP A 52 0.10 10.05 -10.11
C ASP A 52 0.97 9.58 -8.94
N TRP A 53 1.23 8.27 -8.85
CA TRP A 53 2.18 7.71 -7.90
C TRP A 53 3.54 7.49 -8.52
N GLU A 54 3.72 7.65 -9.83
CA GLU A 54 4.91 7.21 -10.58
C GLU A 54 5.31 5.76 -10.22
N LEU A 55 4.32 4.87 -10.20
CA LEU A 55 4.49 3.46 -9.82
C LEU A 55 4.33 2.57 -11.06
N GLU A 56 5.38 1.80 -11.38
CA GLU A 56 5.36 0.74 -12.39
C GLU A 56 5.20 -0.62 -11.69
N LYS A 57 3.95 -1.07 -11.51
CA LYS A 57 3.65 -2.34 -10.83
C LYS A 57 2.40 -2.97 -11.42
N ASN A 58 2.55 -4.22 -11.86
CA ASN A 58 1.45 -5.04 -12.33
C ASN A 58 0.56 -5.45 -11.15
N MET A 59 -0.75 -5.27 -11.29
CA MET A 59 -1.78 -5.72 -10.36
C MET A 59 -3.09 -5.97 -11.10
N SER A 60 -3.95 -6.82 -10.54
CA SER A 60 -5.28 -6.98 -11.11
C SER A 60 -6.11 -5.70 -10.93
N LEU A 61 -7.18 -5.56 -11.72
CA LEU A 61 -8.12 -4.46 -11.50
C LEU A 61 -8.75 -4.51 -10.10
N SER A 62 -9.07 -5.71 -9.61
CA SER A 62 -9.64 -5.90 -8.27
C SER A 62 -8.67 -5.50 -7.16
N GLU A 63 -7.37 -5.80 -7.31
CA GLU A 63 -6.33 -5.35 -6.38
C GLU A 63 -6.22 -3.82 -6.35
N ALA A 64 -6.29 -3.17 -7.52
CA ALA A 64 -6.28 -1.71 -7.59
C ALA A 64 -7.51 -1.09 -6.88
N TYR A 65 -8.69 -1.69 -7.03
CA TYR A 65 -9.88 -1.26 -6.29
C TYR A 65 -9.83 -1.57 -4.79
N ALA A 66 -9.16 -2.65 -4.38
CA ALA A 66 -8.90 -2.93 -2.98
C ALA A 66 -7.97 -1.86 -2.37
N LEU A 67 -6.93 -1.41 -3.10
CA LEU A 67 -6.10 -0.28 -2.68
C LEU A 67 -6.90 1.01 -2.55
N LYS A 68 -7.74 1.34 -3.54
CA LYS A 68 -8.66 2.49 -3.47
C LYS A 68 -9.51 2.43 -2.19
N THR A 69 -10.09 1.28 -1.90
CA THR A 69 -10.95 1.06 -0.74
C THR A 69 -10.19 1.26 0.57
N LEU A 70 -9.00 0.66 0.67
CA LEU A 70 -8.08 0.83 1.80
C LEU A 70 -7.77 2.32 2.05
N ILE A 71 -7.42 3.06 1.00
CA ILE A 71 -7.10 4.49 1.08
C ILE A 71 -8.30 5.30 1.60
N GLN A 72 -9.49 5.06 1.05
CA GLN A 72 -10.69 5.83 1.41
C GLN A 72 -11.17 5.51 2.83
N GLN A 73 -11.12 4.25 3.23
CA GLN A 73 -11.72 3.80 4.49
C GLN A 73 -10.76 3.90 5.68
N GLU A 74 -9.49 3.54 5.48
CA GLU A 74 -8.52 3.42 6.59
C GLU A 74 -7.59 4.64 6.69
N TYR A 75 -7.39 5.36 5.58
CA TYR A 75 -6.46 6.50 5.51
C TYR A 75 -7.15 7.83 5.20
N ALA A 76 -8.48 7.89 5.27
CA ALA A 76 -9.27 9.10 5.01
C ALA A 76 -8.92 9.80 3.68
N GLY A 77 -8.51 9.03 2.67
CA GLY A 77 -8.10 9.53 1.37
C GLY A 77 -6.60 9.84 1.23
N ASP A 78 -5.78 9.75 2.29
CA ASP A 78 -4.33 9.95 2.18
C ASP A 78 -3.64 8.72 1.59
N GLU A 79 -3.09 8.90 0.39
CA GLU A 79 -2.42 7.84 -0.38
C GLU A 79 -1.01 7.53 0.15
N PHE A 80 -0.44 8.35 1.05
CA PHE A 80 0.98 8.32 1.41
C PHE A 80 1.48 6.95 1.91
N VAL A 81 0.79 6.34 2.88
CA VAL A 81 1.24 5.07 3.47
C VAL A 81 1.26 3.98 2.40
N VAL A 82 0.21 3.90 1.58
CA VAL A 82 0.11 2.92 0.48
C VAL A 82 1.23 3.14 -0.54
N VAL A 83 1.45 4.38 -0.97
CA VAL A 83 2.51 4.74 -1.93
C VAL A 83 3.88 4.40 -1.36
N HIS A 84 4.13 4.70 -0.08
CA HIS A 84 5.39 4.40 0.59
C HIS A 84 5.66 2.90 0.65
N LEU A 85 4.67 2.10 1.04
CA LEU A 85 4.80 0.65 1.10
C LEU A 85 5.07 0.01 -0.27
N LEU A 86 4.43 0.52 -1.33
CA LEU A 86 4.60 0.01 -2.69
C LEU A 86 5.92 0.46 -3.33
N LYS A 87 6.30 1.74 -3.18
CA LYS A 87 7.47 2.33 -3.85
C LYS A 87 8.77 2.15 -3.06
N ASN A 88 8.74 2.35 -1.74
CA ASN A 88 9.94 2.39 -0.90
C ASN A 88 10.19 1.06 -0.20
N CYS A 89 9.14 0.39 0.27
CA CYS A 89 9.27 -0.94 0.90
C CYS A 89 9.16 -2.09 -0.10
N HIS A 90 8.80 -1.81 -1.36
CA HIS A 90 8.62 -2.78 -2.44
C HIS A 90 7.65 -3.94 -2.13
N LEU A 91 6.71 -3.75 -1.20
CA LEU A 91 5.74 -4.78 -0.82
C LEU A 91 4.82 -5.14 -1.98
N SER A 92 4.36 -6.40 -2.03
CA SER A 92 3.32 -6.81 -2.98
C SER A 92 2.01 -6.05 -2.72
N VAL A 93 1.14 -5.93 -3.73
CA VAL A 93 -0.16 -5.26 -3.53
C VAL A 93 -0.99 -6.00 -2.49
N SER A 94 -0.97 -7.33 -2.54
CA SER A 94 -1.64 -8.17 -1.54
C SER A 94 -1.08 -7.97 -0.13
N ASP A 95 0.23 -7.80 0.04
CA ASP A 95 0.83 -7.46 1.35
C ASP A 95 0.34 -6.10 1.86
N VAL A 96 0.27 -5.09 0.99
CA VAL A 96 -0.20 -3.75 1.38
C VAL A 96 -1.67 -3.75 1.79
N ILE A 97 -2.52 -4.49 1.07
CA ILE A 97 -3.95 -4.62 1.42
C ILE A 97 -4.13 -5.25 2.81
N ASN A 98 -3.24 -6.17 3.19
CA ASN A 98 -3.31 -6.90 4.46
C ASN A 98 -2.51 -6.26 5.60
N ARG A 99 -1.85 -5.11 5.39
CA ARG A 99 -1.06 -4.41 6.42
C ARG A 99 -1.55 -2.98 6.57
N ARG A 100 -2.03 -2.66 7.78
CA ARG A 100 -2.52 -1.32 8.12
C ARG A 100 -1.53 -0.64 9.05
N TYR A 101 -1.37 0.67 8.88
CA TYR A 101 -0.47 1.46 9.70
C TYR A 101 -1.10 2.77 10.17
N SER A 102 -1.10 3.06 11.47
CA SER A 102 -1.52 4.37 12.01
C SER A 102 -0.31 5.26 12.25
N PHE A 103 -0.51 6.57 12.13
CA PHE A 103 0.49 7.53 12.57
C PHE A 103 0.75 7.39 14.08
N LEU A 104 2.04 7.39 14.47
CA LEU A 104 2.47 7.23 15.85
C LEU A 104 3.07 8.54 16.39
N SER A 105 4.21 8.98 15.84
CA SER A 105 4.84 10.27 16.16
C SER A 105 5.82 10.68 15.06
N ARG A 106 6.24 11.95 15.06
CA ARG A 106 7.40 12.43 14.28
C ARG A 106 8.72 12.31 15.04
N ASP A 107 8.65 12.13 16.35
CA ASP A 107 9.81 11.99 17.22
C ASP A 107 10.10 10.50 17.48
N GLU A 108 11.37 10.12 17.38
CA GLU A 108 11.81 8.72 17.53
C GLU A 108 11.61 8.22 18.97
N GLU A 109 11.90 9.06 19.97
CA GLU A 109 11.77 8.71 21.37
C GLU A 109 10.29 8.54 21.74
N GLU A 110 9.43 9.47 21.32
CA GLU A 110 7.98 9.35 21.52
C GLU A 110 7.41 8.09 20.85
N ALA A 111 7.84 7.79 19.63
CA ALA A 111 7.42 6.59 18.91
C ALA A 111 7.82 5.31 19.68
N MET A 112 9.05 5.24 20.19
CA MET A 112 9.52 4.10 20.98
C MET A 112 8.80 3.96 22.30
N ILE A 113 8.55 5.07 23.01
CA ILE A 113 7.77 5.06 24.26
C ILE A 113 6.37 4.55 23.98
N ALA A 114 5.70 5.04 22.93
CA ALA A 114 4.36 4.59 22.57
C ALA A 114 4.33 3.10 22.22
N LEU A 115 5.28 2.63 21.41
CA LEU A 115 5.39 1.22 21.04
C LEU A 115 5.68 0.32 22.25
N SER A 116 6.59 0.73 23.15
CA SER A 116 6.99 -0.08 24.31
C SER A 116 5.83 -0.41 25.26
N ARG A 117 4.78 0.42 25.28
CA ARG A 117 3.59 0.22 26.12
C ARG A 117 2.78 -1.00 25.72
N GLU A 118 3.02 -1.56 24.54
CA GLU A 118 2.32 -2.73 24.03
C GLU A 118 3.06 -4.05 24.30
N TYR A 119 4.31 -3.97 24.78
CA TYR A 119 5.11 -5.14 25.10
C TYR A 119 5.22 -5.32 26.60
N ASP A 120 5.25 -6.59 27.02
CA ASP A 120 5.64 -6.90 28.38
C ASP A 120 7.07 -6.43 28.67
N SER A 121 7.30 -5.91 29.87
CA SER A 121 8.58 -5.34 30.28
C SER A 121 9.75 -6.35 30.18
N GLU A 122 9.52 -7.63 30.45
CA GLU A 122 10.54 -8.67 30.35
C GLU A 122 10.92 -8.93 28.88
N ILE A 123 9.92 -8.92 27.99
CA ILE A 123 10.13 -9.05 26.54
C ILE A 123 10.91 -7.84 26.03
N LEU A 124 10.50 -6.64 26.39
CA LEU A 124 11.16 -5.39 25.98
C LEU A 124 12.63 -5.38 26.43
N MET A 125 12.93 -5.76 27.68
CA MET A 125 14.31 -5.84 28.17
C MET A 125 15.14 -6.87 27.39
N LYS A 126 14.59 -8.04 27.06
CA LYS A 126 15.28 -9.06 26.25
C LYS A 126 15.58 -8.55 24.84
N MET A 127 14.62 -7.85 24.22
CA MET A 127 14.80 -7.25 22.91
C MET A 127 15.87 -6.15 22.95
N PHE A 128 15.81 -5.25 23.93
CA PHE A 128 16.79 -4.19 24.13
C PHE A 128 18.20 -4.74 24.36
N TYR A 129 18.35 -5.76 25.22
CA TYR A 129 19.64 -6.40 25.48
C TYR A 129 20.26 -6.99 24.21
N ARG A 130 19.44 -7.59 23.32
CA ARG A 130 19.91 -8.11 22.02
C ARG A 130 20.24 -6.99 21.03
N ALA A 131 19.47 -5.91 21.04
CA ALA A 131 19.65 -4.77 20.16
C ALA A 131 20.81 -3.86 20.56
N ASN A 132 21.32 -3.95 21.80
CA ASN A 132 22.42 -3.17 22.36
C ASN A 132 22.14 -1.67 22.59
N ASN A 133 21.35 -1.02 21.75
CA ASN A 133 20.93 0.38 21.93
C ASN A 133 19.54 0.64 21.32
N TRP A 134 18.97 1.82 21.61
CA TRP A 134 17.63 2.22 21.17
C TRP A 134 17.48 2.34 19.65
N VAL A 135 18.50 2.87 18.97
CA VAL A 135 18.50 3.01 17.50
C VAL A 135 18.45 1.63 16.84
N SER A 136 19.26 0.69 17.31
CA SER A 136 19.23 -0.69 16.81
C SER A 136 17.92 -1.40 17.13
N LEU A 137 17.26 -1.06 18.24
CA LEU A 137 15.96 -1.64 18.59
C LEU A 137 14.85 -1.12 17.68
N ILE A 138 14.80 0.19 17.39
CA ILE A 138 13.80 0.72 16.46
C ILE A 138 14.01 0.19 15.04
N VAL A 139 15.26 0.05 14.60
CA VAL A 139 15.59 -0.59 13.32
C VAL A 139 15.05 -2.03 13.29
N ALA A 140 15.18 -2.80 14.37
CA ALA A 140 14.62 -4.15 14.43
C ALA A 140 13.09 -4.18 14.31
N PHE A 141 12.37 -3.19 14.86
CA PHE A 141 10.93 -3.05 14.67
C PHE A 141 10.56 -2.64 13.24
N VAL A 142 11.39 -1.80 12.59
CA VAL A 142 11.24 -1.44 11.17
C VAL A 142 11.46 -2.66 10.28
N ASP A 143 12.51 -3.43 10.53
CA ASP A 143 12.83 -4.65 9.78
C ASP A 143 11.76 -5.74 9.96
N ALA A 144 11.14 -5.82 11.14
CA ALA A 144 10.00 -6.70 11.40
C ALA A 144 8.70 -6.20 10.74
N GLY A 145 8.66 -4.97 10.24
CA GLY A 145 7.49 -4.33 9.67
C GLY A 145 6.45 -3.89 10.71
N GLU A 146 6.81 -3.82 11.98
CA GLU A 146 5.93 -3.34 13.06
C GLU A 146 5.87 -1.81 13.12
N ILE A 147 6.95 -1.15 12.66
CA ILE A 147 7.00 0.30 12.46
C ILE A 147 7.39 0.61 11.01
N LEU A 148 6.80 1.65 10.42
CA LEU A 148 7.32 2.32 9.24
C LEU A 148 8.04 3.59 9.66
N ASN A 149 9.29 3.72 9.26
CA ASN A 149 10.02 4.98 9.34
C ASN A 149 9.91 5.71 8.00
N THR A 150 9.27 6.88 7.98
CA THR A 150 8.97 7.63 6.76
C THR A 150 9.33 9.10 6.91
N SER A 151 9.35 9.84 5.80
CA SER A 151 9.54 11.29 5.82
C SER A 151 8.43 12.07 6.53
N ARG A 152 7.25 11.46 6.79
CA ARG A 152 6.16 12.08 7.55
C ARG A 152 6.14 11.68 9.03
N GLY A 153 7.09 10.85 9.46
CA GLY A 153 7.20 10.32 10.82
C GLY A 153 7.10 8.80 10.87
N PHE A 154 6.93 8.29 12.09
CA PHE A 154 6.77 6.89 12.41
C PHE A 154 5.30 6.49 12.33
N PHE A 155 5.04 5.37 11.68
CA PHE A 155 3.72 4.75 11.63
C PHE A 155 3.80 3.37 12.25
N LYS A 156 2.81 2.99 13.03
CA LYS A 156 2.75 1.70 13.72
C LYS A 156 1.77 0.77 13.01
N LYS A 157 2.16 -0.49 12.86
CA LYS A 157 1.25 -1.52 12.36
C LYS A 157 0.06 -1.70 13.30
N ILE A 158 -1.14 -1.80 12.73
CA ILE A 158 -2.38 -2.05 13.46
C ILE A 158 -2.89 -3.45 13.09
N SER A 159 -3.29 -4.20 14.11
CA SER A 159 -3.89 -5.53 14.01
C SER A 159 -5.38 -5.48 13.70
#